data_AF-A0A7C2VKH2-F1
#
_entry.id   AF-A0A7C2VKH2-F1
#
_cell.length_a   1.000
_cell.length_b   1.000
_cell.length_c   1.000
_cell.angle_alpha   90.00
_cell.angle_beta   90.00
_cell.angle_gamma   90.00
#
_symmetry.space_group_name_H-M   'P 1'
#
loop_
_entity.id
_entity.type
_entity.pdbx_description
1 polymer ?
#
loop_
_entity_poly.entity_id
_entity_poly.type
_entity_poly.pdbx_seq_one_letter_code
_entity_poly.pdbx_strand_id
1 'polypeptide(L)'
;MKVKQLCKDSDPERRIMGLYLLGFAYYDRQHRSEASQIAKSLLNDPEPDVCASAILTLQGLGVRDAATEIRQLLNDPEEHVREDAHAVLQGWSYPVPQSPSESGL
;
A
#
# COMPACT_ATOMS: atom_id res chain seq x y z
N MET A 1 17.26 6.69 -14.87
CA MET A 1 16.72 6.92 -13.51
C MET A 1 16.59 5.58 -12.80
N LYS A 2 16.96 5.45 -11.52
CA LYS A 2 16.84 4.18 -10.78
C LYS A 2 15.56 4.23 -9.92
N VAL A 3 14.49 3.56 -10.35
CA VAL A 3 13.16 3.56 -9.68
C VAL A 3 13.27 3.31 -8.17
N LYS A 4 14.13 2.39 -7.74
CA LYS A 4 14.36 2.06 -6.32
C LYS A 4 14.89 3.22 -5.48
N GLN A 5 15.61 4.17 -6.08
CA GLN A 5 16.13 5.33 -5.36
C GLN A 5 15.01 6.32 -5.04
N LEU A 6 14.01 6.44 -5.91
CA LEU A 6 12.83 7.26 -5.67
C LEU A 6 12.06 6.77 -4.43
N CYS A 7 11.93 5.45 -4.27
CA CYS A 7 11.27 4.84 -3.10
C CYS A 7 12.02 5.05 -1.76
N LYS A 8 13.25 5.59 -1.80
CA LYS A 8 14.08 5.86 -0.62
C LYS A 8 14.36 7.35 -0.43
N ASP A 9 13.71 8.19 -1.23
CA ASP A 9 13.95 9.63 -1.21
C ASP A 9 13.36 10.26 0.05
N SER A 10 13.97 11.33 0.53
CA SER A 10 13.46 12.09 1.67
C SER A 10 12.13 12.78 1.32
N ASP A 11 11.94 13.13 0.05
CA ASP A 11 10.72 13.75 -0.45
C ASP A 11 9.61 12.70 -0.64
N PRO A 12 8.45 12.82 0.05
CA PRO A 12 7.34 11.87 -0.09
C PRO A 12 6.82 11.76 -1.53
N GLU A 13 6.77 12.85 -2.29
CA GLU A 13 6.31 12.84 -3.69
C GLU A 13 7.20 11.96 -4.56
N ARG A 14 8.50 11.94 -4.26
CA ARG A 14 9.46 11.09 -4.96
C ARG A 14 9.28 9.63 -4.55
N ARG A 15 8.95 9.33 -3.29
CA ARG A 15 8.59 7.96 -2.86
C ARG A 15 7.34 7.47 -3.57
N ILE A 16 6.30 8.30 -3.63
CA ILE A 16 5.05 8.03 -4.37
C ILE A 16 5.34 7.76 -5.84
N MET A 17 6.09 8.63 -6.52
CA MET A 17 6.53 8.41 -7.91
C MET A 17 7.27 7.07 -8.07
N GLY A 18 8.11 6.72 -7.10
CA GLY A 18 8.78 5.42 -7.07
C GLY A 18 7.81 4.25 -7.04
N LEU A 19 6.78 4.31 -6.19
CA LEU A 19 5.72 3.30 -6.08
C LEU A 19 4.89 3.18 -7.36
N TYR A 20 4.45 4.31 -7.94
CA TYR A 20 3.76 4.32 -9.24
C TYR A 20 4.58 3.62 -10.32
N LEU A 21 5.87 3.96 -10.43
CA LEU A 21 6.76 3.34 -11.40
C LEU A 21 7.03 1.87 -11.09
N LEU A 22 7.06 1.46 -9.82
CA LEU A 22 7.14 0.05 -9.44
C LEU A 22 5.90 -0.71 -9.93
N GLY A 23 4.70 -0.23 -9.61
CA GLY A 23 3.44 -0.87 -10.02
C GLY A 23 3.31 -1.01 -11.54
N PHE A 24 3.72 0.02 -12.30
CA PHE A 24 3.67 0.01 -13.76
C PHE A 24 4.81 -0.77 -14.44
N ALA A 25 6.05 -0.66 -13.95
CA ALA A 25 7.20 -1.21 -14.66
C ALA A 25 7.50 -2.68 -14.30
N TYR A 26 6.94 -3.19 -13.20
CA TYR A 26 7.31 -4.50 -12.64
C TYR A 26 6.22 -5.57 -12.85
N TYR A 27 5.62 -5.62 -14.05
CA TYR A 27 4.67 -6.68 -14.43
C TYR A 27 5.34 -8.04 -14.71
N ASP A 28 6.66 -8.09 -14.93
CA ASP A 28 7.38 -9.35 -15.12
C ASP A 28 7.69 -10.05 -13.78
N ARG A 29 7.76 -11.38 -13.78
CA ARG A 29 8.03 -12.17 -12.56
C ARG A 29 9.39 -11.89 -11.93
N GLN A 30 10.39 -11.51 -12.73
CA GLN A 30 11.76 -11.35 -12.25
C GLN A 30 11.82 -10.19 -11.27
N HIS A 31 11.11 -9.11 -11.55
CA HIS A 31 11.19 -7.91 -10.75
C HIS A 31 10.03 -7.78 -9.74
N ARG A 32 8.91 -8.48 -9.93
CA ARG A 32 7.75 -8.45 -9.02
C ARG A 32 8.11 -8.74 -7.56
N SER A 33 9.00 -9.70 -7.29
CA SER A 33 9.43 -10.03 -5.91
C SER A 33 10.08 -8.83 -5.20
N GLU A 34 10.96 -8.12 -5.90
CA GLU A 34 11.64 -6.96 -5.36
C GLU A 34 10.68 -5.77 -5.18
N ALA A 35 9.84 -5.50 -6.18
CA ALA A 35 8.81 -4.45 -6.06
C ALA A 35 7.87 -4.71 -4.88
N SER A 36 7.49 -5.97 -4.67
CA SER A 36 6.66 -6.39 -3.53
C SER A 36 7.33 -6.07 -2.20
N GLN A 37 8.63 -6.37 -2.06
CA GLN A 37 9.37 -6.09 -0.82
C GLN A 37 9.50 -4.60 -0.53
N ILE A 38 9.78 -3.80 -1.57
CA ILE A 38 9.86 -2.34 -1.44
C ILE A 38 8.50 -1.76 -1.04
N ALA A 39 7.42 -2.14 -1.74
CA ALA A 39 6.09 -1.64 -1.42
C ALA A 39 5.64 -2.08 -0.01
N LYS A 40 5.90 -3.33 0.42
CA LYS A 40 5.65 -3.77 1.80
C LYS A 40 6.38 -2.92 2.84
N SER A 41 7.61 -2.51 2.57
CA SER A 41 8.37 -1.68 3.51
C SER A 41 7.79 -0.26 3.66
N LEU A 42 7.11 0.25 2.64
CA LEU A 42 6.49 1.57 2.62
C LEU A 42 5.07 1.59 3.20
N LEU A 43 4.53 0.45 3.65
CA LEU A 43 3.27 0.41 4.41
C LEU A 43 3.37 1.05 5.80
N ASN A 44 4.59 1.31 6.30
CA ASN A 44 4.83 1.96 7.58
C ASN A 44 5.52 3.33 7.40
N ASP A 45 5.34 3.95 6.24
CA ASP A 45 5.92 5.27 5.97
C ASP A 45 5.26 6.32 6.89
N PRO A 46 6.03 7.31 7.38
CA PRO A 46 5.43 8.39 8.18
C PRO A 46 4.47 9.27 7.38
N GLU A 47 4.55 9.28 6.04
CA GLU A 47 3.64 10.01 5.18
C GLU A 47 2.44 9.12 4.76
N PRO A 48 1.20 9.47 5.14
CA PRO A 48 0.01 8.67 4.83
C PRO A 48 -0.23 8.43 3.34
N ASP A 49 0.04 9.43 2.48
CA ASP A 49 -0.10 9.30 1.03
C ASP A 49 0.88 8.25 0.44
N VAL A 50 2.03 8.07 1.09
CA VAL A 50 2.98 7.01 0.72
C VAL A 50 2.44 5.64 1.12
N CYS A 51 1.84 5.52 2.30
CA CYS A 51 1.18 4.29 2.76
C CYS A 51 0.03 3.88 1.82
N ALA A 52 -0.85 4.82 1.46
CA ALA A 52 -1.93 4.60 0.49
C ALA A 52 -1.39 4.13 -0.86
N SER A 53 -0.37 4.83 -1.39
CA SER A 53 0.31 4.44 -2.64
C SER A 53 0.93 3.04 -2.56
N ALA A 54 1.45 2.64 -1.40
CA ALA A 54 2.01 1.32 -1.17
C ALA A 54 0.93 0.22 -1.17
N ILE A 55 -0.23 0.47 -0.54
CA ILE A 55 -1.40 -0.42 -0.59
C ILE A 55 -1.82 -0.67 -2.04
N LEU A 56 -2.03 0.39 -2.82
CA LEU A 56 -2.46 0.31 -4.22
C LEU A 56 -1.43 -0.38 -5.10
N THR A 57 -0.14 -0.14 -4.85
CA THR A 57 0.95 -0.83 -5.56
C THR A 57 0.92 -2.34 -5.30
N LEU A 58 0.75 -2.76 -4.04
CA LEU A 58 0.64 -4.18 -3.68
C LEU A 58 -0.63 -4.82 -4.27
N GLN A 59 -1.73 -4.07 -4.33
CA GLN A 59 -2.96 -4.47 -5.02
C GLN A 59 -2.71 -4.71 -6.51
N GLY A 60 -2.15 -3.74 -7.22
CA GLY A 60 -1.85 -3.82 -8.65
C GLY A 60 -0.86 -4.94 -8.98
N LEU A 61 0.12 -5.16 -8.11
CA LEU A 61 1.05 -6.28 -8.21
C LEU A 61 0.43 -7.62 -7.79
N GLY A 62 -0.77 -7.67 -7.20
CA GLY A 62 -1.45 -8.89 -6.75
C GLY A 62 -0.76 -9.62 -5.59
N VAL A 63 -0.13 -8.87 -4.69
CA VAL A 63 0.70 -9.37 -3.57
C VAL A 63 -0.19 -9.65 -2.35
N ARG A 64 -1.02 -10.69 -2.45
CA ARG A 64 -2.04 -11.01 -1.43
C ARG A 64 -1.46 -11.42 -0.07
N ASP A 65 -0.21 -11.87 -0.03
CA ASP A 65 0.47 -12.22 1.22
C ASP A 65 0.82 -10.97 2.08
N ALA A 66 0.62 -9.76 1.56
CA ALA A 66 0.68 -8.50 2.31
C ALA A 66 -0.57 -8.20 3.17
N ALA A 67 -1.59 -9.08 3.12
CA ALA A 67 -2.86 -8.83 3.81
C ALA A 67 -2.70 -8.67 5.33
N THR A 68 -1.69 -9.29 5.94
CA THR A 68 -1.46 -9.18 7.39
C THR A 68 -0.98 -7.78 7.76
N GLU A 69 -0.08 -7.22 6.96
CA GLU A 69 0.47 -5.87 7.11
C GLU A 69 -0.59 -4.82 6.78
N ILE A 70 -1.31 -4.96 5.67
CA ILE A 70 -2.39 -4.04 5.28
C ILE A 70 -3.51 -4.00 6.32
N ARG A 71 -3.80 -5.11 7.01
CA ARG A 71 -4.79 -5.13 8.10
C ARG A 71 -4.44 -4.20 9.26
N GLN A 72 -3.16 -3.89 9.49
CA GLN A 72 -2.75 -2.96 10.54
C GLN A 72 -3.20 -1.53 10.21
N LEU A 73 -3.26 -1.20 8.91
CA LEU A 73 -3.66 0.12 8.38
C LEU A 73 -5.18 0.37 8.43
N LEU A 74 -5.98 -0.63 8.83
CA LEU A 74 -7.41 -0.41 9.14
C LEU A 74 -7.63 0.53 10.34
N ASN A 75 -6.60 0.76 11.14
CA ASN A 75 -6.61 1.68 12.29
C ASN A 75 -5.71 2.90 12.06
N ASP A 76 -5.28 3.15 10.82
CA ASP A 76 -4.46 4.33 10.50
C ASP A 76 -5.18 5.62 10.91
N PRO A 77 -4.48 6.65 11.43
CA PRO A 77 -5.12 7.94 11.76
C PRO A 77 -5.80 8.59 10.55
N GLU A 78 -5.26 8.42 9.35
CA GLU A 78 -5.81 9.02 8.15
C GLU A 78 -6.92 8.17 7.54
N GLU A 79 -8.05 8.81 7.25
CA GLU A 79 -9.25 8.16 6.74
C GLU A 79 -9.02 7.44 5.42
N HIS A 80 -8.38 8.10 4.46
CA HIS A 80 -8.12 7.54 3.13
C HIS A 80 -7.25 6.27 3.20
N VAL A 81 -6.28 6.20 4.12
CA VAL A 81 -5.45 5.00 4.33
C VAL A 81 -6.30 3.83 4.84
N ARG A 82 -7.21 4.10 5.79
CA ARG A 82 -8.15 3.08 6.30
C ARG A 82 -9.08 2.57 5.21
N GLU A 83 -9.61 3.48 4.39
CA GLU A 83 -10.50 3.16 3.28
C GLU A 83 -9.81 2.28 2.23
N ASP A 84 -8.60 2.63 1.82
CA ASP A 84 -7.80 1.85 0.87
C ASP A 84 -7.49 0.45 1.43
N ALA A 85 -7.07 0.37 2.70
CA ALA A 85 -6.80 -0.91 3.36
C ALA A 85 -8.06 -1.80 3.42
N HIS A 86 -9.20 -1.22 3.77
CA HIS A 86 -10.49 -1.90 3.82
C HIS A 86 -10.90 -2.40 2.43
N ALA A 87 -10.84 -1.54 1.41
CA ALA A 87 -11.21 -1.85 0.04
C ALA A 87 -10.36 -2.98 -0.56
N VAL A 88 -9.04 -2.94 -0.36
CA VAL A 88 -8.13 -3.99 -0.84
C VAL A 88 -8.40 -5.33 -0.16
N LEU A 89 -8.55 -5.35 1.17
CA LEU A 89 -8.81 -6.59 1.91
C LEU A 89 -10.16 -7.20 1.52
N GLN A 90 -11.21 -6.39 1.39
CA GLN A 90 -12.51 -6.83 0.89
C GLN A 90 -12.41 -7.39 -0.52
N GLY A 91 -11.74 -6.69 -1.44
CA GLY A 91 -11.52 -7.13 -2.82
C GLY A 91 -10.72 -8.44 -2.92
N TRP A 92 -9.89 -8.73 -1.92
CA TRP A 92 -9.16 -10.00 -1.79
C TRP A 92 -9.91 -11.08 -1.02
N SER A 93 -11.14 -10.80 -0.56
CA SER A 93 -11.96 -11.69 0.27
C SER A 93 -11.36 -12.01 1.64
N TYR A 94 -10.54 -11.11 2.18
CA TYR A 94 -10.10 -11.19 3.58
C TYR A 94 -11.17 -10.59 4.48
N PRO A 95 -11.48 -11.22 5.63
CA PRO A 95 -12.45 -10.70 6.57
C PRO A 95 -11.94 -9.38 7.15
N VAL A 96 -12.71 -8.32 6.95
CA VAL A 96 -12.47 -7.02 7.57
C VAL A 96 -13.48 -6.85 8.70
N PRO A 97 -13.04 -6.52 9.94
CA PRO A 97 -13.99 -6.18 11.00
C PRO A 97 -14.85 -5.02 10.50
N GLN A 98 -16.18 -5.12 10.67
CA GLN A 98 -17.04 -3.97 10.39
C GLN A 98 -16.53 -2.80 11.23
N SER A 99 -16.31 -1.65 10.59
CA SER A 99 -16.11 -0.40 11.32
C SER A 99 -17.27 -0.28 12.31
N PRO A 100 -17.02 0.06 13.59
CA PRO A 100 -18.10 0.38 14.51
C PRO A 100 -18.88 1.49 13.82
N SER A 101 -20.08 1.16 13.36
CA SER A 101 -20.91 2.06 12.58
C SER A 101 -20.98 3.40 13.29
N GLU A 102 -20.91 4.50 12.54
CA GLU A 102 -21.30 5.85 13.01
C GLU A 102 -22.81 5.93 13.34
N SER A 103 -23.40 4.85 13.85
CA SER A 103 -24.73 4.80 14.45
C SER A 103 -24.62 5.35 15.87
N GLY A 104 -24.30 6.63 15.98
CA GLY A 104 -24.00 7.28 17.25
C GLY A 104 -24.14 8.79 17.22
N LEU A 105 -25.11 9.33 16.47
CA LEU A 105 -25.64 10.69 16.62
C LEU A 105 -27.17 10.67 16.47
#